data_AF-A0A523QKE8-F1
#
_entry.id   AF-A0A523QKE8-F1
#
_cell.length_a   1.000
_cell.length_b   1.000
_cell.length_c   1.000
_cell.angle_alpha   90.00
_cell.angle_beta   90.00
_cell.angle_gamma   90.00
#
_symmetry.space_group_name_H-M   'P 1'
#
loop_
_entity.id
_entity.type
_entity.pdbx_description
1 polymer ?
#
loop_
_entity_poly.entity_id
_entity_poly.type
_entity_poly.pdbx_seq_one_letter_code
_entity_poly.pdbx_strand_id
1 'polypeptide(L)'
;MEFVHIFFTNRLFATWDDSDKRYHLRTSVYGIPSIISTTGLIEAPARPKEYYLLKQQYERLGKNLTELKDRFKGSFIDYEDKRLTAVAKGYAMQAVFYSLTGKPFCEDKGCSLYNAHWQEELIFAQLESGYELCQRHNELLQKVLS
;
A
#
# COMPACT_ATOMS: atom_id res chain seq x y z
N MET A 1 -6.78 23.31 10.52
CA MET A 1 -6.61 22.88 9.11
C MET A 1 -8.01 22.68 8.55
N GLU A 2 -8.41 23.43 7.54
CA GLU A 2 -9.81 23.42 7.08
C GLU A 2 -10.08 22.31 6.05
N PHE A 3 -9.09 21.97 5.22
CA PHE A 3 -9.21 20.94 4.17
C PHE A 3 -7.96 20.08 4.04
N VAL A 4 -8.14 18.83 3.61
CA VAL A 4 -7.06 17.92 3.17
C VAL A 4 -7.28 17.64 1.68
N HIS A 5 -6.34 18.04 0.83
CA HIS A 5 -6.42 17.79 -0.60
C HIS A 5 -5.76 16.45 -0.95
N ILE A 6 -6.58 15.50 -1.42
CA ILE A 6 -6.14 14.16 -1.83
C ILE A 6 -6.48 13.98 -3.31
N PHE A 7 -5.46 13.71 -4.13
CA PHE A 7 -5.61 13.46 -5.55
C PHE A 7 -5.37 11.97 -5.87
N PHE A 8 -6.40 11.30 -6.38
CA PHE A 8 -6.29 9.94 -6.90
C PHE A 8 -5.98 9.96 -8.40
N THR A 9 -5.03 9.13 -8.83
CA THR A 9 -4.66 8.98 -10.24
C THR A 9 -4.41 7.52 -10.58
N ASN A 10 -4.65 7.13 -11.84
CA ASN A 10 -4.23 5.83 -12.36
C ASN A 10 -2.81 5.86 -12.97
N ARG A 11 -2.09 6.98 -12.85
CA ARG A 11 -0.70 7.08 -13.32
C ARG A 11 0.23 6.47 -12.29
N LEU A 12 1.18 5.65 -12.76
CA LEU A 12 2.31 5.22 -11.96
C LEU A 12 3.29 6.37 -11.78
N PHE A 13 3.88 6.47 -10.60
CA PHE A 13 4.98 7.37 -10.32
C PHE A 13 6.01 6.66 -9.42
N ALA A 14 7.22 7.20 -9.44
CA ALA A 14 8.34 6.68 -8.69
C ALA A 14 9.14 7.82 -8.08
N THR A 15 9.85 7.52 -7.00
CA THR A 15 10.86 8.40 -6.41
C THR A 15 12.23 7.80 -6.61
N TRP A 16 13.24 8.64 -6.84
CA TRP A 16 14.62 8.22 -6.79
C TRP A 16 15.04 7.94 -5.34
N ASP A 17 15.76 6.83 -5.11
CA ASP A 17 16.39 6.54 -3.83
C ASP A 17 17.92 6.59 -4.00
N ASP A 18 18.56 7.47 -3.25
CA ASP A 18 20.00 7.67 -3.32
C ASP A 18 20.82 6.55 -2.68
N SER A 19 20.20 5.71 -1.85
CA SER A 19 20.88 4.60 -1.17
C SER A 19 21.17 3.44 -2.11
N ASP A 20 20.24 3.11 -3.01
CA ASP A 20 20.37 2.01 -3.98
C ASP A 20 20.39 2.46 -5.45
N LYS A 21 20.44 3.78 -5.68
CA LYS A 21 20.63 4.43 -6.99
C LYS A 21 19.65 3.94 -8.05
N ARG A 22 18.38 3.82 -7.70
CA ARG A 22 17.30 3.48 -8.63
C ARG A 22 15.99 4.14 -8.26
N TYR A 23 15.06 4.10 -9.21
CA TYR A 23 13.68 4.51 -9.00
C TYR A 23 12.88 3.42 -8.29
N HIS A 24 12.14 3.82 -7.26
CA HIS A 24 11.17 2.99 -6.55
C HIS A 24 9.78 3.44 -6.89
N LEU A 25 8.96 2.52 -7.40
CA LEU A 25 7.53 2.78 -7.55
C LEU A 25 6.93 3.14 -6.19
N ARG A 26 6.01 4.10 -6.19
CA ARG A 26 5.31 4.54 -5.00
C ARG A 26 3.81 4.41 -5.19
N THR A 27 3.15 3.97 -4.13
CA THR A 27 1.69 4.02 -4.05
C THR A 27 1.22 5.46 -3.81
N SER A 28 1.96 6.21 -2.99
CA SER A 28 1.58 7.55 -2.55
C SER A 28 2.79 8.47 -2.40
N VAL A 29 2.57 9.76 -2.60
CA VAL A 29 3.46 10.84 -2.18
C VAL A 29 2.63 11.80 -1.33
N TYR A 30 3.06 11.99 -0.08
CA TYR A 30 2.36 12.83 0.88
C TYR A 30 2.92 14.25 0.86
N GLY A 31 2.03 15.20 0.60
CA GLY A 31 2.32 16.61 0.41
C GLY A 31 1.02 17.42 0.45
N ILE A 32 1.07 18.67 -0.03
CA ILE A 32 -0.11 19.53 -0.18
C ILE A 32 -0.20 19.94 -1.66
N PRO A 33 -0.93 19.19 -2.51
CA PRO A 33 -1.80 18.05 -2.20
C PRO A 33 -1.05 16.71 -2.03
N SER A 34 -1.70 15.74 -1.39
CA SER A 34 -1.24 14.35 -1.36
C SER A 34 -1.72 13.61 -2.61
N ILE A 35 -0.86 12.80 -3.20
CA ILE A 35 -1.13 12.07 -4.46
C ILE A 35 -1.10 10.57 -4.20
N ILE A 36 -2.13 9.86 -4.63
CA ILE A 36 -2.28 8.40 -4.48
C ILE A 36 -2.51 7.77 -5.85
N SER A 37 -1.67 6.80 -6.23
CA SER A 37 -1.82 6.04 -7.47
C SER A 37 -2.66 4.80 -7.24
N THR A 38 -3.82 4.69 -7.90
CA THR A 38 -4.66 3.49 -7.85
C THR A 38 -3.98 2.29 -8.50
N THR A 39 -3.22 2.51 -9.58
CA THR A 39 -2.36 1.48 -10.18
C THR A 39 -1.16 1.16 -9.27
N GLY A 40 -0.62 2.17 -8.57
CA GLY A 40 0.45 1.98 -7.60
C GLY A 40 0.03 1.12 -6.40
N LEU A 41 -1.24 1.11 -5.98
CA LEU A 41 -1.75 0.21 -4.94
C LEU A 41 -1.50 -1.27 -5.26
N ILE A 42 -1.45 -1.60 -6.56
CA ILE A 42 -1.27 -2.96 -7.08
C ILE A 42 0.22 -3.20 -7.36
N GLU A 43 0.86 -2.30 -8.11
CA GLU A 43 2.17 -2.55 -8.71
C GLU A 43 3.36 -2.11 -7.83
N ALA A 44 3.17 -1.17 -6.89
CA ALA A 44 4.28 -0.64 -6.10
C ALA A 44 4.70 -1.56 -4.92
N PRO A 45 3.78 -2.13 -4.11
CA PRO A 45 4.14 -3.12 -3.10
C PRO A 45 4.60 -4.43 -3.75
N ALA A 46 5.69 -5.00 -3.26
CA ALA A 46 6.23 -6.24 -3.77
C ALA A 46 5.28 -7.42 -3.53
N ARG A 47 5.04 -8.25 -4.55
CA ARG A 47 4.30 -9.52 -4.41
C ARG A 47 5.03 -10.49 -3.46
N PRO A 48 4.34 -11.52 -2.91
CA PRO A 48 4.96 -12.59 -2.14
C PRO A 48 6.30 -13.09 -2.70
N LYS A 49 7.29 -13.33 -1.84
CA LYS A 49 8.60 -13.86 -2.28
C LYS A 49 8.47 -15.20 -3.02
N GLU A 50 7.57 -16.06 -2.54
CA GLU A 50 7.29 -17.36 -3.15
C GLU A 50 6.78 -17.23 -4.59
N TYR A 51 5.99 -16.20 -4.88
CA TYR A 51 5.51 -15.91 -6.23
C TYR A 51 6.69 -15.69 -7.20
N TYR A 52 7.71 -14.92 -6.80
CA TYR A 52 8.87 -14.65 -7.65
C TYR A 52 9.73 -15.90 -7.88
N LEU A 53 9.94 -16.71 -6.84
CA LEU A 53 10.69 -17.97 -6.96
C LEU A 53 10.02 -18.93 -7.94
N LEU A 54 8.71 -19.12 -7.80
CA LEU A 54 7.95 -19.99 -8.69
C LEU A 54 7.82 -19.40 -10.09
N LYS A 55 7.68 -18.08 -10.24
CA LYS A 55 7.68 -17.42 -11.56
C LYS A 55 8.96 -17.73 -12.33
N GLN A 56 10.11 -17.58 -11.70
CA GLN A 56 11.40 -17.88 -12.33
C GLN A 56 11.50 -19.37 -12.74
N GLN A 57 10.99 -20.28 -11.89
CA GLN A 57 10.97 -21.72 -12.20
C GLN A 57 10.04 -22.03 -13.39
N TYR A 58 8.85 -21.43 -13.42
CA TYR A 58 7.88 -21.61 -14.51
C TYR A 58 8.44 -21.10 -15.84
N GLU A 59 9.06 -19.92 -15.84
CA GLU A 59 9.71 -19.35 -17.03
C GLU A 59 10.82 -20.26 -17.56
N ARG A 60 11.70 -20.78 -16.69
CA ARG A 60 12.77 -21.71 -17.08
C ARG A 60 12.24 -23.02 -17.67
N LEU A 61 11.09 -23.49 -17.19
CA LEU A 61 10.46 -24.73 -17.65
C LEU A 61 9.49 -24.50 -18.83
N GLY A 62 9.35 -23.28 -19.34
CA GLY A 62 8.39 -22.94 -20.40
C GLY A 62 6.93 -23.17 -19.99
N LYS A 63 6.62 -23.17 -18.70
CA LYS A 63 5.28 -23.41 -18.16
C LYS A 63 4.40 -22.17 -18.27
N ASN A 64 3.09 -22.38 -18.31
CA ASN A 64 2.10 -21.31 -18.42
C ASN A 64 2.03 -20.48 -17.12
N LEU A 65 2.31 -19.18 -17.21
CA LEU A 65 2.24 -18.25 -16.09
C LEU A 65 0.82 -17.99 -15.58
N THR A 66 -0.20 -18.29 -16.38
CA THR A 66 -1.61 -18.18 -15.96
C THR A 66 -1.91 -19.16 -14.84
N GLU A 67 -1.41 -20.40 -14.91
CA GLU A 67 -1.57 -21.38 -13.83
C GLU A 67 -0.93 -20.91 -12.52
N LEU A 68 0.22 -20.23 -12.62
CA LEU A 68 0.88 -19.64 -11.46
C LEU A 68 0.03 -18.51 -10.87
N LYS A 69 -0.57 -17.65 -11.71
CA LYS A 69 -1.49 -16.61 -11.22
C LYS A 69 -2.70 -17.21 -10.51
N ASP A 70 -3.28 -18.28 -11.05
CA ASP A 70 -4.42 -18.97 -10.45
C ASP A 70 -4.05 -19.58 -9.08
N ARG A 71 -2.85 -20.17 -8.96
CA ARG A 71 -2.35 -20.71 -7.68
C ARG A 71 -2.24 -19.64 -6.59
N PHE A 72 -1.92 -18.40 -6.96
CA PHE A 72 -1.75 -17.28 -6.02
C PHE A 72 -2.98 -16.37 -5.97
N LYS A 73 -4.11 -16.76 -6.56
CA LYS A 73 -5.32 -15.94 -6.58
C LYS A 73 -5.76 -15.59 -5.15
N GLY A 74 -5.92 -14.30 -4.87
CA GLY A 74 -6.28 -13.78 -3.56
C GLY A 74 -5.11 -13.54 -2.61
N SER A 75 -3.91 -14.06 -2.87
CA SER A 75 -2.72 -13.85 -2.02
C SER A 75 -2.07 -12.47 -2.16
N PHE A 76 -2.38 -11.76 -3.25
CA PHE A 76 -2.03 -10.36 -3.46
C PHE A 76 -3.22 -9.65 -4.10
N ILE A 77 -3.24 -8.31 -4.04
CA ILE A 77 -4.27 -7.49 -4.68
C ILE A 77 -3.92 -7.35 -6.16
N ASP A 78 -4.92 -7.51 -7.03
CA ASP A 78 -4.79 -7.35 -8.48
C ASP A 78 -5.84 -6.37 -9.00
N TYR A 79 -5.82 -6.07 -10.30
CA TYR A 79 -6.86 -5.26 -10.93
C TYR A 79 -8.26 -5.84 -10.71
N GLU A 80 -9.24 -4.96 -10.56
CA GLU A 80 -10.65 -5.30 -10.30
C GLU A 80 -10.90 -6.05 -8.97
N ASP A 81 -9.89 -6.14 -8.10
CA ASP A 81 -10.06 -6.73 -6.78
C ASP A 81 -10.93 -5.83 -5.89
N LYS A 82 -11.98 -6.42 -5.30
CA LYS A 82 -12.93 -5.73 -4.42
C LYS A 82 -12.25 -5.14 -3.17
N ARG A 83 -11.09 -5.66 -2.77
CA ARG A 83 -10.29 -5.18 -1.65
C ARG A 83 -9.63 -3.82 -1.91
N LEU A 84 -9.48 -3.39 -3.17
CA LEU A 84 -8.84 -2.12 -3.52
C LEU A 84 -9.49 -0.90 -2.85
N THR A 85 -10.81 -0.90 -2.68
CA THR A 85 -11.52 0.19 -2.02
C THR A 85 -11.11 0.34 -0.56
N ALA A 86 -10.95 -0.77 0.17
CA ALA A 86 -10.50 -0.74 1.56
C ALA A 86 -9.05 -0.25 1.66
N VAL A 87 -8.17 -0.74 0.79
CA VAL A 87 -6.79 -0.27 0.73
C VAL A 87 -6.70 1.22 0.38
N ALA A 88 -7.48 1.70 -0.58
CA ALA A 88 -7.53 3.11 -0.94
C ALA A 88 -7.95 4.01 0.24
N LYS A 89 -8.88 3.54 1.10
CA LYS A 89 -9.26 4.24 2.33
C LYS A 89 -8.09 4.37 3.30
N GLY A 90 -7.30 3.32 3.51
CA GLY A 90 -6.10 3.39 4.36
C GLY A 90 -5.06 4.38 3.84
N TYR A 91 -4.80 4.40 2.53
CA TYR A 91 -3.89 5.38 1.93
C TYR A 91 -4.43 6.82 2.03
N ALA A 92 -5.76 7.01 1.93
CA ALA A 92 -6.37 8.31 2.20
C ALA A 92 -6.21 8.71 3.68
N MET A 93 -6.37 7.75 4.60
CA MET A 93 -6.13 7.97 6.03
C MET A 93 -4.68 8.39 6.30
N GLN A 94 -3.71 7.77 5.62
CA GLN A 94 -2.30 8.20 5.69
C GLN A 94 -2.10 9.65 5.21
N ALA A 95 -2.83 10.11 4.19
CA ALA A 95 -2.78 11.52 3.78
C ALA A 95 -3.37 12.48 4.82
N VAL A 96 -4.46 12.07 5.50
CA VAL A 96 -5.04 12.82 6.61
C VAL A 96 -4.05 12.92 7.78
N PHE A 97 -3.48 11.79 8.20
CA PHE A 97 -2.49 11.76 9.28
C PHE A 97 -1.21 12.53 8.94
N TYR A 98 -0.76 12.50 7.69
CA TYR A 98 0.33 13.35 7.24
C TYR A 98 -0.01 14.83 7.40
N SER A 99 -1.21 15.23 7.00
CA SER A 99 -1.65 16.64 7.11
C SER A 99 -1.80 17.09 8.57
N LEU A 100 -2.12 16.16 9.48
CA LEU A 100 -2.23 16.43 10.93
C LEU A 100 -0.89 16.42 11.67
N THR A 101 0.06 15.57 11.27
CA THR A 101 1.24 15.24 12.09
C THR A 101 2.58 15.43 11.38
N GLY A 102 2.56 15.68 10.08
CA GLY A 102 3.74 15.65 9.21
C GLY A 102 4.32 14.25 8.98
N LYS A 103 3.70 13.19 9.53
CA LYS A 103 4.18 11.80 9.46
C LYS A 103 3.07 10.90 8.92
N PRO A 104 3.24 10.30 7.72
CA PRO A 104 2.19 9.46 7.13
C PRO A 104 2.20 8.03 7.67
N PHE A 105 3.35 7.59 8.21
CA PHE A 105 3.64 6.17 8.41
C PHE A 105 3.71 5.75 9.88
N CYS A 106 3.24 4.54 10.13
CA CYS A 106 3.38 3.80 11.38
C CYS A 106 4.34 2.62 11.21
N GLU A 107 4.97 2.20 12.31
CA GLU A 107 5.78 0.98 12.38
C GLU A 107 4.99 -0.25 12.85
N ASP A 108 3.77 -0.05 13.36
CA ASP A 108 2.89 -1.13 13.79
C ASP A 108 2.27 -1.79 12.57
N LYS A 109 2.60 -3.07 12.35
CA LYS A 109 2.16 -3.86 11.21
C LYS A 109 0.64 -4.01 11.11
N GLY A 110 -0.09 -3.93 12.22
CA GLY A 110 -1.54 -4.04 12.20
C GLY A 110 -2.28 -2.72 11.98
N CYS A 111 -1.57 -1.59 12.00
CA CYS A 111 -2.16 -0.28 11.79
C CYS A 111 -2.38 0.00 10.31
N SER A 112 -3.51 0.58 9.91
CA SER A 112 -3.77 1.01 8.52
C SER A 112 -2.79 2.08 8.01
N LEU A 113 -2.00 2.69 8.91
CA LEU A 113 -0.93 3.62 8.58
C LEU A 113 0.44 2.95 8.39
N TYR A 114 0.52 1.61 8.47
CA TYR A 114 1.77 0.89 8.30
C TYR A 114 2.40 1.16 6.93
N ASN A 115 3.73 1.35 6.91
CA ASN A 115 4.50 1.50 5.67
C ASN A 115 4.80 0.12 5.06
N ALA A 116 3.76 -0.52 4.52
CA ALA A 116 3.88 -1.82 3.87
C ALA A 116 4.73 -1.74 2.60
N HIS A 117 5.74 -2.61 2.51
CA HIS A 117 6.55 -2.76 1.31
C HIS A 117 6.18 -4.01 0.52
N TRP A 118 5.51 -4.98 1.16
CA TRP A 118 5.00 -6.20 0.55
C TRP A 118 3.48 -6.23 0.52
N GLN A 119 2.90 -6.85 -0.51
CA GLN A 119 1.46 -7.08 -0.66
C GLN A 119 0.87 -7.82 0.55
N GLU A 120 1.59 -8.80 1.10
CA GLU A 120 1.19 -9.54 2.31
C GLU A 120 1.04 -8.61 3.52
N GLU A 121 2.01 -7.72 3.72
CA GLU A 121 1.98 -6.74 4.81
C GLU A 121 0.87 -5.72 4.61
N LEU A 122 0.66 -5.28 3.36
CA LEU A 122 -0.41 -4.36 3.02
C LEU A 122 -1.77 -4.97 3.31
N ILE A 123 -2.01 -6.20 2.84
CA ILE A 123 -3.24 -6.94 3.09
C ILE A 123 -3.47 -7.10 4.60
N PHE A 124 -2.43 -7.51 5.34
CA PHE A 124 -2.54 -7.68 6.79
C PHE A 124 -2.95 -6.37 7.48
N ALA A 125 -2.22 -5.28 7.22
CA ALA A 125 -2.45 -3.98 7.84
C ALA A 125 -3.82 -3.37 7.51
N GLN A 126 -4.33 -3.61 6.29
CA GLN A 126 -5.55 -2.99 5.79
C GLN A 126 -6.81 -3.83 6.03
N LEU A 127 -6.68 -5.16 6.15
CA LEU A 127 -7.82 -6.08 6.07
C LEU A 127 -7.86 -7.14 7.18
N GLU A 128 -6.73 -7.56 7.75
CA GLU A 128 -6.66 -8.78 8.58
C GLU A 128 -6.14 -8.55 10.01
N SER A 129 -5.62 -7.36 10.32
CA SER A 129 -4.99 -7.04 11.61
C SER A 129 -5.93 -7.08 12.82
N GLY A 130 -7.24 -7.02 12.60
CA GLY A 130 -8.27 -6.99 13.65
C GLY A 130 -8.55 -5.61 14.25
N TYR A 131 -7.85 -4.56 13.81
CA TYR A 131 -8.11 -3.17 14.21
C TYR A 131 -7.64 -2.20 13.12
N GLU A 132 -8.30 -1.04 12.99
CA GLU A 132 -7.98 -0.08 11.91
C GLU A 132 -6.75 0.79 12.24
N LEU A 133 -6.66 1.31 13.46
CA LEU A 133 -5.56 2.16 13.93
C LEU A 133 -5.00 1.59 15.23
N CYS A 134 -3.66 1.63 15.38
CA CYS A 134 -3.05 1.29 16.67
C CYS A 134 -3.45 2.30 17.75
N GLN A 135 -3.29 1.94 19.02
CA GLN A 135 -3.69 2.76 20.16
C GLN A 135 -3.21 4.22 20.03
N ARG A 136 -1.93 4.42 19.68
CA ARG A 136 -1.33 5.75 19.51
C ARG A 136 -2.08 6.61 18.48
N HIS A 137 -2.45 6.02 17.34
CA HIS A 137 -3.12 6.76 16.27
C HIS A 137 -4.60 6.98 16.55
N ASN A 138 -5.26 6.04 17.24
CA ASN A 138 -6.61 6.25 17.74
C ASN A 138 -6.68 7.41 18.74
N GLU A 139 -5.77 7.45 19.71
CA GLU A 139 -5.69 8.56 20.68
C GLU A 139 -5.45 9.91 19.99
N LEU A 140 -4.62 9.93 18.94
CA LEU A 140 -4.37 11.14 18.16
C LEU A 140 -5.63 11.59 17.41
N LEU A 141 -6.34 10.66 16.77
CA LEU A 141 -7.57 10.95 16.05
C LEU A 141 -8.65 11.50 16.99
N GLN A 142 -8.82 10.90 18.17
CA GLN A 142 -9.80 11.36 19.16
C GLN A 142 -9.53 12.80 19.63
N LYS A 143 -8.26 13.18 19.84
CA LYS A 143 -7.89 14.55 20.22
C LYS A 143 -8.19 15.61 19.15
N VAL A 144 -8.28 15.19 17.88
CA VAL A 144 -8.61 16.10 16.76
C VAL A 144 -10.12 16.23 16.60
N LEU A 145 -10.89 15.21 17.00
CA LEU A 145 -12.34 15.18 16.89
C LEU A 145 -13.07 15.75 18.11
N SER A 146 -12.38 15.86 19.26
CA SER A 146 -12.87 16.50 20.49
C SER A 146 -12.83 18.01 20.41
#